data_AF-A0A382NKW2-F1
#
_entry.id   AF-A0A382NKW2-F1
#
_cell.length_a   1.000
_cell.length_b   1.000
_cell.length_c   1.000
_cell.angle_alpha   90.00
_cell.angle_beta   90.00
_cell.angle_gamma   90.00
#
_symmetry.space_group_name_H-M   'P 1'
#
loop_
_entity.id
_entity.type
_entity.pdbx_description
1 polymer ?
#
loop_
_entity_poly.entity_id
_entity_poly.type
_entity_poly.pdbx_seq_one_letter_code
_entity_poly.pdbx_strand_id
1 'polypeptide(L)' 'LTFKRVEELLEDLKNKSLVERMAMKAMEKGREDLIIVGGALVLETMRIFECNLLMVSEYGLREGIILDALNQE' A
#
# COMPACT_ATOMS: atom_id res chain seq x y z
N LEU A 1 6.46 0.59 -8.37
CA LEU A 1 6.59 -0.77 -7.80
C LEU A 1 6.23 -1.77 -8.89
N THR A 2 7.14 -2.66 -9.27
CA THR A 2 6.80 -3.73 -10.23
C THR A 2 5.97 -4.82 -9.55
N PHE A 3 5.20 -5.61 -10.30
CA PHE A 3 4.44 -6.75 -9.75
C PHE A 3 5.33 -7.66 -8.89
N LYS A 4 6.47 -8.08 -9.46
CA LYS A 4 7.48 -8.90 -8.77
C LYS A 4 7.95 -8.24 -7.48
N ARG A 5 8.17 -6.92 -7.48
CA ARG A 5 8.62 -6.22 -6.28
C ARG A 5 7.55 -6.21 -5.18
N VAL A 6 6.27 -6.07 -5.54
CA VAL A 6 5.16 -6.15 -4.57
C VAL A 6 5.06 -7.57 -3.99
N GLU A 7 5.27 -8.59 -4.81
CA GLU A 7 5.28 -10.00 -4.38
C GLU A 7 6.40 -10.27 -3.38
N GLU A 8 7.63 -9.85 -3.68
CA GLU A 8 8.79 -9.95 -2.77
C GLU A 8 8.55 -9.22 -1.45
N LEU A 9 7.93 -8.02 -1.49
CA LEU A 9 7.60 -7.27 -0.28
C LEU A 9 6.57 -7.99 0.58
N LEU A 10 5.52 -8.55 -0.04
CA LEU A 10 4.51 -9.30 0.70
C LEU A 10 5.10 -10.57 1.33
N GLU A 11 5.98 -11.27 0.60
CA GLU A 11 6.64 -12.46 1.13
C GLU A 11 7.57 -12.12 2.30
N ASP A 12 8.34 -11.03 2.21
CA ASP A 12 9.17 -10.55 3.32
C ASP A 12 8.33 -10.18 4.57
N LEU A 13 7.14 -9.62 4.38
CA LEU A 13 6.22 -9.26 5.46
C LEU A 13 5.55 -10.48 6.10
N LYS A 14 5.21 -11.50 5.31
CA LYS A 14 4.65 -12.79 5.79
C LYS A 14 5.65 -13.54 6.67
N ASN A 15 6.94 -13.43 6.37
CA ASN A 15 8.01 -14.06 7.13
C ASN A 15 8.38 -13.31 8.43
N LYS A 16 7.66 -12.23 8.78
CA LYS A 16 7.82 -11.49 10.04
C LYS A 16 6.67 -11.79 10.99
N SER A 17 6.96 -11.82 12.28
CA SER A 17 5.96 -11.75 13.34
C SER A 17 5.32 -10.36 13.40
N LEU A 18 4.21 -10.26 14.14
CA LEU A 18 3.52 -8.98 14.38
C LEU A 18 4.45 -7.95 15.03
N VAL A 19 5.27 -8.38 16.00
CA VAL A 19 6.24 -7.52 16.70
C VAL A 19 7.34 -7.03 15.76
N GLU A 20 7.86 -7.89 14.89
CA GLU A 20 8.88 -7.52 13.91
C GLU A 20 8.34 -6.55 12.86
N ARG A 21 7.09 -6.74 12.40
CA ARG A 21 6.41 -5.77 11.51
C ARG A 21 6.24 -4.43 12.20
N MET A 22 5.84 -4.41 13.47
CA MET A 22 5.71 -3.18 14.26
C MET A 22 7.03 -2.44 14.50
N ALA A 23 8.15 -3.15 14.53
CA ALA A 23 9.46 -2.54 14.70
C ALA A 23 9.97 -1.85 13.41
N MET A 24 9.34 -2.08 12.26
CA MET A 24 9.72 -1.43 11.01
C MET A 24 9.45 0.08 11.09
N LYS A 25 10.45 0.90 10.74
CA LYS A 25 10.35 2.38 10.79
C LYS A 25 9.13 2.95 10.05
N ALA A 26 8.71 2.29 8.97
CA ALA A 26 7.59 2.74 8.13
C ALA A 26 6.23 2.20 8.61
N MET A 27 6.17 1.38 9.66
CA MET A 27 4.93 0.79 10.15
C MET A 27 4.28 1.68 11.20
N GLU A 28 3.05 2.13 10.92
CA GLU A 28 2.22 2.79 11.92
C GLU A 28 1.51 1.75 12.80
N LYS A 29 1.30 2.11 14.07
CA LYS A 29 0.55 1.27 15.01
C LYS A 29 -0.86 0.97 14.49
N GLY A 30 -1.24 -0.31 14.50
CA GLY A 30 -2.50 -0.82 13.97
C GLY A 30 -2.41 -1.32 12.52
N ARG A 31 -1.32 -1.07 11.79
CA ARG A 31 -1.13 -1.52 10.40
C ARG A 31 -0.36 -2.84 10.28
N GLU A 32 0.33 -3.26 11.31
CA GLU A 32 1.15 -4.48 11.33
C GLU A 32 0.38 -5.75 10.99
N ASP A 33 -0.92 -5.78 11.27
CA ASP A 33 -1.78 -6.91 10.92
C ASP A 33 -2.40 -6.71 9.54
N LEU A 34 -2.88 -5.49 9.26
CA LEU A 34 -3.57 -5.14 8.02
C LEU A 34 -2.66 -5.13 6.79
N ILE A 35 -1.34 -4.93 6.96
CA ILE A 35 -0.40 -4.82 5.84
C ILE A 35 -0.33 -6.09 4.99
N ILE A 36 -0.53 -7.26 5.60
CA ILE A 36 -0.54 -8.55 4.87
C ILE A 36 -1.75 -8.62 3.94
N VAL A 37 -2.94 -8.28 4.45
CA VAL A 37 -4.18 -8.26 3.68
C VAL A 37 -4.14 -7.20 2.59
N GLY A 38 -3.64 -6.00 2.92
CA GLY A 38 -3.46 -4.92 1.95
C GLY A 38 -2.54 -5.31 0.80
N GLY A 39 -1.40 -5.94 1.10
CA GLY A 39 -0.49 -6.43 0.06
C GLY A 39 -1.10 -7.50 -0.84
N ALA A 40 -1.89 -8.43 -0.28
CA ALA A 40 -2.61 -9.44 -1.05
C ALA A 40 -3.65 -8.81 -2.00
N LEU A 41 -4.42 -7.82 -1.52
CA LEU A 41 -5.37 -7.08 -2.33
C LEU A 41 -4.70 -6.32 -3.47
N VAL A 42 -3.54 -5.69 -3.21
CA VAL A 42 -2.77 -5.00 -4.25
C VAL A 42 -2.31 -5.98 -5.33
N LEU A 43 -1.74 -7.13 -4.97
CA LEU A 43 -1.30 -8.13 -5.95
C LEU A 43 -2.46 -8.65 -6.79
N GLU A 44 -3.60 -8.96 -6.17
CA GLU A 44 -4.76 -9.44 -6.90
C GLU A 44 -5.34 -8.36 -7.82
N THR A 45 -5.37 -7.11 -7.36
CA THR A 45 -5.74 -5.95 -8.21
C THR A 45 -4.80 -5.84 -9.40
N MET A 46 -3.48 -5.88 -9.19
CA MET A 46 -2.50 -5.83 -10.28
C MET A 46 -2.68 -6.99 -11.27
N ARG A 47 -3.01 -8.19 -10.79
CA ARG A 47 -3.29 -9.36 -11.63
C ARG A 47 -4.56 -9.16 -12.47
N ILE A 48 -5.66 -8.75 -11.85
CA ILE A 48 -6.97 -8.54 -12.52
C ILE A 48 -6.86 -7.47 -13.60
N PHE A 49 -6.11 -6.40 -13.36
CA PHE A 49 -5.94 -5.30 -14.30
C PHE A 49 -4.72 -5.46 -15.23
N GLU A 50 -4.07 -6.62 -15.22
CA GLU A 50 -2.86 -6.92 -16.03
C GLU A 50 -1.77 -5.83 -15.91
N CYS A 51 -1.62 -5.27 -14.72
CA CYS A 51 -0.76 -4.13 -14.46
C CYS A 51 0.58 -4.57 -13.87
N ASN A 52 1.67 -4.40 -14.63
CA ASN A 52 3.01 -4.75 -14.16
C ASN A 52 3.67 -3.64 -13.30
N LEU A 53 3.16 -2.40 -13.34
CA LEU A 53 3.76 -1.25 -12.66
C LEU A 53 2.73 -0.46 -11.86
N LEU A 54 2.86 -0.46 -10.55
CA LEU A 54 2.10 0.37 -9.62
C LEU A 54 2.88 1.64 -9.26
N MET A 55 2.31 2.81 -9.54
CA MET A 55 2.81 4.10 -9.04
C MET A 55 2.06 4.47 -7.76
N VAL A 56 2.77 4.85 -6.70
CA VAL A 56 2.17 5.28 -5.44
C VAL A 56 2.02 6.80 -5.48
N SER A 57 0.79 7.29 -5.27
CA SER A 57 0.51 8.70 -5.07
C SER A 57 0.67 9.05 -3.59
N GLU A 58 1.32 10.18 -3.29
CA GLU A 58 1.33 10.74 -1.93
C GLU A 58 0.00 11.39 -1.55
N TYR A 59 -0.84 11.72 -2.55
CA TYR A 59 -2.12 12.40 -2.35
C TYR A 59 -3.23 11.37 -2.20
N GLY A 60 -4.06 11.59 -1.19
CA GLY A 60 -5.26 10.81 -0.92
C GLY A 60 -6.53 11.65 -1.03
N LEU A 61 -7.58 11.20 -0.34
CA LEU A 61 -8.89 11.85 -0.38
C LEU A 61 -8.85 13.29 0.12
N ARG A 62 -8.06 13.58 1.15
CA ARG A 62 -7.98 14.92 1.75
C ARG A 62 -7.46 15.95 0.75
N GLU A 63 -6.42 15.61 0.02
CA GLU A 63 -5.86 16.48 -1.02
C GLU A 63 -6.87 16.68 -2.16
N GLY A 64 -7.66 15.65 -2.49
CA GLY A 64 -8.80 15.78 -3.42
C GLY A 64 -9.85 16.78 -2.97
N ILE A 65 -10.24 16.79 -1.69
CA ILE A 65 -11.20 17.76 -1.14
C ILE A 65 -10.63 19.19 -1.18
N ILE A 66 -9.34 19.36 -0.90
CA ILE A 66 -8.69 20.68 -0.96
C ILE A 66 -8.70 21.22 -2.39
N LEU A 67 -8.35 20.39 -3.38
CA LEU A 67 -8.38 20.78 -4.79
C LEU A 67 -9.79 21.11 -5.26
N ASP A 68 -10.80 20.35 -4.84
CA ASP A 68 -12.20 20.63 -5.16
C ASP A 68 -12.62 22.01 -4.61
N ALA A 69 -12.31 22.30 -3.35
CA ALA A 69 -12.61 23.59 -2.73
C ALA A 69 -11.91 24.78 -3.42
N LEU A 70 -10.72 24.58 -3.99
CA LEU A 70 -9.99 25.62 -4.73
C LEU A 70 -10.50 25.80 -6.16
N ASN A 71 -11.10 24.78 -6.77
CA ASN A 71 -11.63 24.82 -8.13
C ASN A 71 -13.07 25.36 -8.21
N GLN A 72 -13.73 25.61 -7.08
CA GLN A 72 -15.02 26.30 -7.02
C GLN A 72 -14.82 27.82 -7.13
N GLU A 73 -14.46 28.29 -8.34
CA GLU A 73 -14.61 29.70 -8.79
C GLU A 73 -15.79 29.83 -9.77
#